data_AF-A0A958FCT9-F1
#
_entry.id   AF-A0A958FCT9-F1
#
_cell.length_a   1.000
_cell.length_b   1.000
_cell.length_c   1.000
_cell.angle_alpha   90.00
_cell.angle_beta   90.00
_cell.angle_gamma   90.00
#
_symmetry.space_group_name_H-M   'P 1'
#
loop_
_entity.id
_entity.type
_entity.pdbx_description
1 polymer ?
#
loop_
_entity_poly.entity_id
_entity_poly.type
_entity_poly.pdbx_seq_one_letter_code
_entity_poly.pdbx_strand_id
1 'polypeptide(L)'
;LIIIPFLITVSLDANSSLAQILSLLPFFAPMLMFMRVQLSNPAGWEIALSVGINVLAILLFTWLAAKIYRVGTLMYGKRPSLREVARWLKYQ
;
A
#
# COMPACT_ATOMS: atom_id res chain seq x y z
N LEU A 1 -10.99 0.51 7.44
CA LEU A 1 -10.13 0.51 6.24
C LEU A 1 -10.90 0.29 4.94
N ILE A 2 -11.94 -0.56 4.90
CA ILE A 2 -12.69 -0.91 3.67
C ILE A 2 -13.63 0.22 3.19
N ILE A 3 -14.18 1.01 4.10
CA ILE A 3 -15.20 2.04 3.78
C ILE A 3 -14.63 3.17 2.91
N ILE A 4 -13.40 3.61 3.17
CA ILE A 4 -12.78 4.73 2.42
C ILE A 4 -12.52 4.36 0.95
N PRO A 5 -11.83 3.25 0.63
CA PRO A 5 -11.69 2.76 -0.75
C PRO A 5 -13.04 2.54 -1.42
N PHE A 6 -14.03 1.99 -0.70
CA PHE A 6 -15.37 1.75 -1.24
C PHE A 6 -16.06 3.05 -1.66
N LEU A 7 -16.05 4.08 -0.81
CA LEU A 7 -16.63 5.39 -1.15
C LEU A 7 -15.90 6.05 -2.32
N ILE A 8 -14.57 5.92 -2.39
CA ILE A 8 -13.76 6.41 -3.51
C ILE A 8 -14.14 5.69 -4.81
N THR A 9 -14.32 4.37 -4.77
CA THR A 9 -14.70 3.59 -5.96
C THR A 9 -16.08 3.95 -6.49
N VAL A 10 -17.05 4.17 -5.62
CA VAL A 10 -18.44 4.51 -6.00
C VAL A 10 -18.55 5.95 -6.54
N SER A 11 -17.68 6.85 -6.08
CA SER A 11 -17.73 8.27 -6.44
C SER A 11 -16.88 8.63 -7.67
N LEU A 12 -15.92 7.78 -8.04
CA LEU A 12 -15.02 8.02 -9.17
C LEU A 12 -15.44 7.19 -10.38
N ASP A 13 -15.45 7.82 -11.56
CA ASP A 13 -15.54 7.10 -12.82
C ASP A 13 -14.35 6.12 -12.93
N ALA A 14 -14.67 4.84 -13.20
CA ALA A 14 -13.69 3.77 -13.34
C ALA A 14 -12.66 4.04 -14.45
N ASN A 15 -13.00 4.88 -15.43
CA ASN A 15 -12.10 5.28 -16.53
C ASN A 15 -11.24 6.50 -16.21
N SER A 16 -11.51 7.22 -15.11
CA SER A 16 -10.75 8.42 -14.75
C SER A 16 -9.27 8.13 -14.51
N SER A 17 -8.41 9.09 -14.85
CA SER A 17 -6.95 9.05 -14.61
C SER A 17 -6.62 8.79 -13.14
N LEU A 18 -7.44 9.35 -12.24
CA LEU A 18 -7.32 9.15 -10.79
C LEU A 18 -7.64 7.71 -10.39
N ALA A 19 -8.69 7.10 -10.94
CA ALA A 19 -9.00 5.70 -10.69
C ALA A 19 -7.86 4.77 -11.16
N GLN A 20 -7.18 5.11 -12.27
CA GLN A 20 -6.02 4.34 -12.74
C GLN A 20 -4.90 4.38 -11.71
N ILE A 21 -4.48 5.57 -11.29
CA ILE A 21 -3.37 5.76 -10.34
C ILE A 21 -3.68 5.11 -8.99
N LEU A 22 -4.88 5.31 -8.46
CA LEU A 22 -5.26 4.76 -7.16
C LEU A 22 -5.39 3.23 -7.20
N SER A 23 -5.73 2.63 -8.35
CA SER A 23 -5.76 1.16 -8.53
C SER A 23 -4.38 0.50 -8.52
N LEU A 24 -3.30 1.29 -8.58
CA LEU A 24 -1.93 0.80 -8.44
C LEU A 24 -1.42 0.89 -7.00
N LEU A 25 -2.06 1.69 -6.14
CA LEU A 25 -1.65 1.83 -4.75
C LEU A 25 -2.01 0.58 -3.95
N PRO A 26 -1.08 -0.03 -3.21
CA PRO A 26 -1.26 -1.36 -2.62
C PRO A 26 -2.43 -1.47 -1.63
N PHE A 27 -2.76 -0.40 -0.90
CA PHE A 27 -3.89 -0.41 0.03
C PHE A 27 -5.26 -0.30 -0.65
N PHE A 28 -5.31 0.26 -1.86
CA PHE A 28 -6.55 0.55 -2.58
C PHE A 28 -6.75 -0.37 -3.79
N ALA A 29 -5.66 -0.91 -4.33
CA ALA A 29 -5.60 -1.75 -5.51
C ALA A 29 -6.52 -2.97 -5.46
N PRO A 30 -6.62 -3.75 -4.35
CA PRO A 30 -7.49 -4.93 -4.32
C PRO A 30 -8.97 -4.60 -4.59
N MET A 31 -9.45 -3.43 -4.15
CA MET A 31 -10.83 -2.99 -4.41
C MET A 31 -10.95 -2.24 -5.75
N LEU A 32 -10.08 -1.27 -6.01
CA LEU A 32 -10.17 -0.42 -7.20
C LEU A 32 -9.86 -1.18 -8.50
N MET A 33 -8.83 -2.03 -8.50
CA MET A 33 -8.51 -2.83 -9.68
C MET A 33 -9.58 -3.90 -9.93
N PHE A 34 -10.15 -4.50 -8.89
CA PHE A 34 -11.28 -5.41 -9.04
C PHE A 34 -12.49 -4.71 -9.68
N MET A 35 -12.85 -3.51 -9.21
CA MET A 35 -13.94 -2.75 -9.81
C MET A 35 -13.64 -2.31 -11.26
N ARG A 36 -12.39 -1.91 -11.56
CA ARG A 36 -11.98 -1.59 -12.94
C ARG A 36 -12.08 -2.81 -13.86
N VAL A 37 -11.67 -3.99 -13.41
CA VAL A 37 -11.83 -5.23 -14.18
C VAL A 37 -13.28 -5.49 -14.56
N GLN A 38 -14.22 -5.20 -13.67
CA GLN A 38 -15.65 -5.41 -13.93
C GLN A 38 -16.30 -4.31 -14.77
N LEU A 39 -15.80 -3.06 -14.72
CA LEU A 39 -16.47 -1.90 -15.32
C LEU A 39 -15.77 -1.30 -16.54
N SER A 40 -14.44 -1.34 -16.59
CA SER A 40 -13.63 -0.68 -17.61
C SER A 40 -12.68 -1.61 -18.38
N ASN A 41 -12.63 -2.90 -18.03
CA ASN A 41 -11.85 -3.94 -18.69
C ASN A 41 -10.39 -3.49 -19.03
N PRO A 42 -9.58 -3.16 -18.00
CA PRO A 42 -8.22 -2.67 -18.17
C PRO A 42 -7.33 -3.70 -18.86
N ALA A 43 -6.26 -3.23 -19.49
CA ALA A 43 -5.36 -4.11 -20.21
C ALA A 43 -4.67 -5.08 -19.24
N GLY A 44 -4.42 -6.32 -19.67
CA GLY A 44 -3.87 -7.38 -18.80
C GLY A 44 -2.52 -7.01 -18.14
N TRP A 45 -1.74 -6.13 -18.76
CA TRP A 45 -0.48 -5.63 -18.18
C TRP A 45 -0.71 -4.69 -16.99
N GLU A 46 -1.80 -3.91 -16.97
CA GLU A 46 -2.13 -3.04 -15.84
C GLU A 46 -2.47 -3.87 -14.59
N ILE A 47 -3.18 -4.97 -14.79
CA ILE A 47 -3.51 -5.94 -13.74
C ILE A 47 -2.24 -6.55 -13.17
N ALA A 48 -1.36 -7.07 -14.03
CA ALA A 48 -0.09 -7.65 -13.63
C ALA A 48 0.81 -6.64 -12.88
N LEU A 49 0.85 -5.39 -13.36
CA LEU A 49 1.62 -4.31 -12.73
C LEU A 49 1.05 -3.94 -11.37
N SER A 50 -0.27 -3.85 -11.22
CA SER A 50 -0.92 -3.62 -9.92
C SER A 50 -0.58 -4.75 -8.94
N VAL A 51 -0.72 -6.02 -9.34
CA VAL A 51 -0.36 -7.16 -8.50
C VAL A 51 1.12 -7.13 -8.11
N GLY A 52 2.02 -6.83 -9.06
CA GLY A 52 3.44 -6.69 -8.81
C GLY A 52 3.76 -5.61 -7.77
N ILE A 53 3.14 -4.42 -7.89
CA ILE A 53 3.31 -3.33 -6.91
C ILE A 53 2.77 -3.74 -5.54
N ASN A 54 1.65 -4.46 -5.48
CA ASN A 54 1.10 -4.96 -4.22
C ASN A 54 2.08 -5.91 -3.51
N VAL A 55 2.64 -6.87 -4.24
CA VAL A 55 3.63 -7.81 -3.69
C VAL A 55 4.87 -7.07 -3.21
N LEU A 56 5.41 -6.15 -4.02
CA LEU A 56 6.56 -5.34 -3.63
C LEU A 56 6.29 -4.50 -2.38
N ALA A 57 5.10 -3.92 -2.27
CA ALA A 57 4.70 -3.17 -1.09
C ALA A 57 4.64 -4.06 0.15
N ILE A 58 4.04 -5.25 0.05
CA ILE A 58 4.02 -6.22 1.16
C ILE A 58 5.44 -6.55 1.60
N LEU A 59 6.34 -6.86 0.66
CA LEU A 59 7.73 -7.16 0.98
C LEU A 59 8.44 -5.99 1.65
N LEU A 60 8.24 -4.77 1.14
CA LEU A 60 8.81 -3.55 1.70
C LEU A 60 8.32 -3.29 3.13
N PHE A 61 7.00 -3.38 3.35
CA PHE A 61 6.40 -3.15 4.67
C PHE A 61 6.78 -4.25 5.66
N THR A 62 6.83 -5.51 5.24
CA THR A 62 7.29 -6.62 6.09
C THR A 62 8.76 -6.44 6.47
N TRP A 63 9.63 -6.08 5.52
CA TRP A 63 11.03 -5.78 5.80
C TRP A 63 11.17 -4.61 6.77
N LEU A 64 10.41 -3.54 6.57
CA LEU A 64 10.39 -2.37 7.44
C LEU A 64 9.93 -2.73 8.85
N ALA A 65 8.83 -3.47 8.97
CA ALA A 65 8.26 -3.93 10.23
C ALA A 65 9.24 -4.84 10.99
N ALA A 66 9.89 -5.78 10.30
CA ALA A 66 10.90 -6.65 10.89
C ALA A 66 12.11 -5.85 11.41
N LYS A 67 12.57 -4.85 10.65
CA LYS A 67 13.67 -3.97 11.05
C LYS A 67 13.30 -3.14 12.29
N ILE A 68 12.10 -2.57 12.33
CA ILE A 68 11.59 -1.82 13.48
C ILE A 68 11.43 -2.73 14.70
N TYR A 69 10.89 -3.94 14.53
CA TYR A 69 10.71 -4.90 15.61
C TYR A 69 12.05 -5.28 16.26
N ARG A 70 13.08 -5.58 15.46
CA ARG A 70 14.42 -5.94 15.95
C ARG A 70 15.06 -4.85 16.80
N VAL A 71 14.86 -3.57 16.44
CA VAL A 71 15.39 -2.44 17.22
C VAL A 71 14.49 -2.12 18.42
N GLY A 72 13.18 -2.22 18.24
CA GLY A 72 12.18 -1.97 19.28
C GLY A 72 12.30 -2.91 20.47
N THR A 73 12.64 -4.18 20.26
CA THR A 73 12.84 -5.16 21.36
C THR A 73 14.02 -4.83 22.27
N LEU A 74 14.98 -4.01 21.82
CA LEU A 74 16.13 -3.60 22.64
C LEU A 74 15.80 -2.38 23.52
N MET A 75 14.68 -1.70 23.25
CA MET A 75 14.28 -0.49 23.98
C MET A 75 13.27 -0.80 25.08
N TYR A 76 13.79 -1.05 26.27
CA TYR A 76 12.98 -1.11 27.48
C TYR A 76 12.87 0.29 28.11
N GLY A 77 11.65 0.85 28.15
CA GLY A 77 11.32 2.00 29.00
C GLY A 77 11.18 3.38 28.35
N LYS A 78 11.53 3.58 27.07
CA LYS A 78 11.24 4.83 26.32
C LYS A 78 10.33 4.57 25.14
N ARG A 79 9.27 5.39 24.99
CA ARG A 79 8.41 5.39 23.80
C ARG A 79 9.22 5.93 22.61
N PRO A 80 9.46 5.11 21.56
CA PRO A 80 10.16 5.55 20.36
C PRO A 80 9.47 6.77 19.75
N SER A 81 10.21 7.84 19.47
CA SER A 81 9.70 8.92 18.62
C SER A 81 9.75 8.48 17.14
N LEU A 82 8.82 8.95 16.30
CA LEU A 82 8.87 8.72 14.84
C LEU A 82 10.23 9.13 14.22
N ARG A 83 10.88 10.15 14.80
CA ARG A 83 12.23 10.60 14.40
C ARG A 83 13.34 9.63 14.79
N GLU A 84 13.16 8.84 15.84
CA GLU A 84 14.11 7.81 16.27
C GLU A 84 13.96 6.55 15.42
N VAL A 85 12.71 6.14 15.15
CA VAL A 85 12.41 5.04 14.22
C VAL A 85 13.03 5.31 12.85
N ALA A 86 12.89 6.53 12.32
CA ALA A 86 13.53 6.93 11.05
C ALA A 86 15.06 6.88 11.08
N ARG A 87 15.69 7.16 12.24
CA ARG A 87 17.14 7.05 12.41
C ARG A 87 17.61 5.60 12.45
N TRP A 88 16.85 4.69 13.06
CA TRP A 88 17.17 3.25 13.06
C TRP A 88 17.07 2.62 11.68
N LEU A 89 16.15 3.12 10.85
CA LEU A 89 16.08 2.74 9.44
C LEU A 89 17.35 3.11 8.67
N LYS A 90 18.06 4.18 9.09
CA LYS A 90 19.31 4.66 8.51
C LYS A 90 20.61 4.12 9.15
N TYR A 91 20.55 3.53 10.34
CA TYR A 91 21.73 3.09 11.11
C TYR A 91 22.14 1.62 10.87
N GLN A 92 21.82 1.10 9.67
CA GLN A 92 22.51 -0.05 9.09
C GLN A 92 23.42 0.48 7.99
#